data_AF-A0A7S2Y1W3-F1
#
_entry.id   AF-A0A7S2Y1W3-F1
#
_cell.length_a   1.000
_cell.length_b   1.000
_cell.length_c   1.000
_cell.angle_alpha   90.00
_cell.angle_beta   90.00
_cell.angle_gamma   90.00
#
_symmetry.space_group_name_H-M   'P 1'
#
loop_
_entity.id
_entity.type
_entity.pdbx_description
1 polymer ?
#
loop_
_entity_poly.entity_id
_entity_poly.type
_entity_poly.pdbx_seq_one_letter_code
_entity_poly.pdbx_strand_id
1 'polypeptide(L)'
;AKFGIMLMKAVTITAAVLAIWAPLASSFLSPGRHFALSSRATTFRNGAAHLSGFTMEMEPIAAKASHILVKSEETAKMLLERVNDGEDFAALASDNSDCPSKAQGGDLGWFGKGQMVPEFENVCFTGVKGDVSLVETQFGWHVIKIEGQGFPPKDIDVKELAEVLETTERGEVQLIDVREADELEGGKNLTDKGFINLPLSEFQTWGRKVVDGDLLDKSKRTICLCHHGIRSRQAGNFLASQAGFEDVANVVGGINNYSDKIDPS
;
A
#
# COMPACT_ATOMS: atom_id res chain seq x y z
N ALA A 1 -48.33 -10.61 57.05
CA ALA A 1 -48.60 -9.25 57.57
C ALA A 1 -47.90 -8.25 56.64
N LYS A 2 -48.67 -7.32 56.06
CA LYS A 2 -48.36 -5.99 55.47
C LYS A 2 -47.16 -5.88 54.47
N PHE A 3 -47.35 -5.70 53.15
CA PHE A 3 -47.68 -4.49 52.35
C PHE A 3 -46.70 -3.30 52.47
N GLY A 4 -46.23 -2.77 51.31
CA GLY A 4 -45.60 -1.44 51.17
C GLY A 4 -44.48 -1.35 50.12
N ILE A 5 -44.74 -1.25 48.80
CA ILE A 5 -44.86 -0.02 47.95
C ILE A 5 -43.53 0.45 47.28
N MET A 6 -43.42 0.10 45.99
CA MET A 6 -43.10 0.91 44.78
C MET A 6 -42.56 2.35 44.95
N LEU A 7 -41.53 2.72 44.17
CA LEU A 7 -41.53 3.99 43.42
C LEU A 7 -40.56 3.98 42.22
N MET A 8 -41.13 4.10 41.01
CA MET A 8 -40.49 4.54 39.76
C MET A 8 -40.50 6.07 39.67
N LYS A 9 -39.52 6.68 39.00
CA LYS A 9 -39.57 8.02 38.38
C LYS A 9 -38.77 7.93 37.06
N ALA A 10 -39.37 7.93 35.85
CA ALA A 10 -39.89 9.05 35.06
C ALA A 10 -38.82 10.14 34.81
N VAL A 11 -38.13 10.11 33.66
CA VAL A 11 -38.38 10.85 32.39
C VAL A 11 -38.34 12.37 32.55
N THR A 12 -37.39 13.03 31.89
CA THR A 12 -37.64 14.34 31.28
C THR A 12 -36.77 14.53 30.03
N ILE A 13 -37.46 14.74 28.92
CA ILE A 13 -36.97 15.14 27.59
C ILE A 13 -36.95 16.67 27.58
N THR A 14 -35.93 17.28 26.99
CA THR A 14 -36.01 18.68 26.51
C THR A 14 -35.43 18.78 25.11
N ALA A 15 -36.34 18.84 24.14
CA ALA A 15 -36.12 19.38 22.81
C ALA A 15 -36.48 20.86 22.84
N ALA A 16 -35.64 21.72 22.25
CA ALA A 16 -35.95 23.12 22.00
C ALA A 16 -36.09 23.35 20.49
N VAL A 17 -37.31 23.68 20.10
CA VAL A 17 -37.72 24.18 18.78
C VAL A 17 -37.64 25.71 18.81
N LEU A 18 -37.15 26.33 17.74
CA LEU A 18 -37.66 27.62 17.28
C LEU A 18 -37.33 27.82 15.79
N ALA A 19 -38.38 27.65 14.98
CA ALA A 19 -38.45 28.03 13.58
C ALA A 19 -38.84 29.50 13.45
N ILE A 20 -38.33 30.20 12.42
CA ILE A 20 -38.94 31.42 11.88
C ILE A 20 -38.97 31.31 10.34
N TRP A 21 -40.17 31.45 9.81
CA TRP A 21 -40.63 31.54 8.41
C TRP A 21 -40.41 32.99 7.88
N ALA A 22 -40.05 33.25 6.61
CA ALA A 22 -40.93 33.48 5.43
C ALA A 22 -40.18 34.37 4.39
N PRO A 23 -40.70 34.72 3.19
CA PRO A 23 -41.37 33.93 2.16
C PRO A 23 -40.80 34.15 0.72
N LEU A 24 -41.33 33.37 -0.22
CA LEU A 24 -41.14 33.42 -1.68
C LEU A 24 -41.66 34.72 -2.34
N ALA A 25 -40.95 35.18 -3.39
CA ALA A 25 -41.56 35.89 -4.53
C ALA A 25 -40.71 35.66 -5.81
N SER A 26 -41.41 35.36 -6.89
CA SER A 26 -40.91 34.88 -8.18
C SER A 26 -40.84 35.97 -9.25
N SER A 27 -40.02 35.68 -10.27
CA SER A 27 -40.06 36.13 -11.68
C SER A 27 -39.80 37.61 -12.02
N PHE A 28 -38.81 37.88 -12.89
CA PHE A 28 -38.98 38.66 -14.14
C PHE A 28 -37.72 38.57 -15.05
N LEU A 29 -37.96 38.61 -16.36
CA LEU A 29 -37.04 38.38 -17.49
C LEU A 29 -35.97 39.48 -17.73
N SER A 30 -34.87 39.05 -18.38
CA SER A 30 -33.76 39.73 -19.13
C SER A 30 -34.19 40.88 -20.09
N PRO A 31 -33.33 41.65 -20.82
CA PRO A 31 -31.86 41.58 -21.03
C PRO A 31 -31.09 42.94 -21.07
N GLY A 32 -29.75 42.91 -21.03
CA GLY A 32 -28.93 44.05 -21.50
C GLY A 32 -27.50 44.15 -20.95
N ARG A 33 -26.53 44.01 -21.85
CA ARG A 33 -25.07 44.23 -21.71
C ARG A 33 -24.71 45.46 -20.87
N HIS A 34 -23.64 45.39 -20.07
CA HIS A 34 -22.55 46.37 -20.08
C HIS A 34 -21.27 45.76 -19.47
N PHE A 35 -20.18 45.89 -20.24
CA PHE A 35 -18.80 45.69 -19.83
C PHE A 35 -18.46 46.62 -18.66
N ALA A 36 -17.90 46.10 -17.58
CA ALA A 36 -17.17 46.90 -16.59
C ALA A 36 -15.98 46.08 -16.08
N LEU A 37 -14.83 46.33 -16.69
CA LEU A 37 -13.52 46.05 -16.10
C LEU A 37 -13.40 46.90 -14.84
N SER A 38 -13.42 46.28 -13.67
CA SER A 38 -12.97 46.91 -12.43
C SER A 38 -11.77 46.13 -11.91
N SER A 39 -10.60 46.69 -12.21
CA SER A 39 -9.35 46.36 -11.55
C SER A 39 -9.38 46.93 -10.13
N ARG A 40 -9.29 46.06 -9.11
CA ARG A 40 -8.46 46.37 -7.94
C ARG A 40 -8.23 45.21 -6.99
N ALA A 41 -6.96 45.16 -6.58
CA ALA A 41 -6.45 44.78 -5.27
C ALA A 41 -6.43 43.28 -4.95
N THR A 42 -5.37 42.67 -5.50
CA THR A 42 -4.48 41.73 -4.80
C THR A 42 -4.55 41.89 -3.28
N THR A 43 -5.20 40.93 -2.62
CA THR A 43 -4.97 40.66 -1.21
C THR A 43 -4.37 39.26 -1.16
N PHE A 44 -3.05 39.22 -1.01
CA PHE A 44 -2.29 38.01 -0.77
C PHE A 44 -2.84 37.32 0.49
N ARG A 45 -3.48 36.16 0.32
CA ARG A 45 -3.73 35.19 1.38
C ARG A 45 -3.21 33.85 0.89
N ASN A 46 -2.07 33.47 1.46
CA ASN A 46 -1.45 32.14 1.50
C ASN A 46 -1.76 31.25 0.30
N GLY A 47 -0.87 31.31 -0.69
CA GLY A 47 -0.91 30.48 -1.88
C GLY A 47 -0.91 29.00 -1.54
N ALA A 48 -2.06 28.36 -1.71
CA ALA A 48 -2.13 27.01 -2.25
C ALA A 48 -2.53 27.15 -3.71
N ALA A 49 -1.57 27.55 -4.55
CA ALA A 49 -1.64 27.21 -5.96
C ALA A 49 -1.36 25.70 -6.04
N HIS A 50 -2.40 24.91 -5.76
CA HIS A 50 -2.41 23.47 -6.03
C HIS A 50 -2.45 23.33 -7.55
N LEU A 51 -1.28 23.44 -8.16
CA LEU A 51 -1.07 22.88 -9.48
C LEU A 51 -1.41 21.41 -9.33
N SER A 52 -2.45 20.97 -10.04
CA SER A 52 -2.85 19.58 -10.20
C SER A 52 -1.63 18.83 -10.75
N GLY A 53 -0.78 18.39 -9.82
CA GLY A 53 0.32 17.51 -10.10
C GLY A 53 -0.29 16.24 -10.65
N PHE A 54 0.16 15.86 -11.82
CA PHE A 54 0.05 14.50 -12.31
C PHE A 54 0.70 13.59 -11.26
N THR A 55 -0.07 13.14 -10.27
CA THR A 55 0.35 12.05 -9.39
C THR A 55 0.41 10.84 -10.31
N MET A 56 1.62 10.48 -10.71
CA MET A 56 1.87 9.15 -11.24
C MET A 56 1.54 8.19 -10.11
N GLU A 57 0.30 7.74 -10.06
CA GLU A 57 -0.08 6.61 -9.22
C GLU A 57 0.77 5.44 -9.71
N MET A 58 1.73 5.03 -8.88
CA MET A 58 2.53 3.86 -9.20
C MET A 58 1.61 2.66 -9.19
N GLU A 59 1.52 1.95 -10.30
CA GLU A 59 0.75 0.71 -10.36
C GLU A 59 1.51 -0.43 -9.65
N PRO A 60 0.80 -1.32 -8.95
CA PRO A 60 1.42 -2.51 -8.38
C PRO A 60 1.95 -3.43 -9.49
N ILE A 61 3.12 -4.02 -9.25
CA ILE A 61 3.76 -5.01 -10.12
C ILE A 61 3.48 -6.45 -9.65
N ALA A 62 3.01 -6.61 -8.42
CA ALA A 62 2.58 -7.88 -7.86
C ALA A 62 1.44 -7.69 -6.84
N ALA A 63 0.67 -8.74 -6.60
CA ALA A 63 -0.34 -8.80 -5.57
C ALA A 63 -0.25 -10.13 -4.82
N LYS A 64 -0.68 -10.12 -3.55
CA LYS A 64 -0.92 -11.32 -2.73
C LYS A 64 -2.41 -11.36 -2.41
N ALA A 65 -3.04 -12.50 -2.66
CA ALA A 65 -4.45 -12.67 -2.36
C ALA A 65 -4.76 -14.11 -1.93
N SER A 66 -5.78 -14.22 -1.10
CA SER A 66 -6.42 -15.49 -0.74
C SER A 66 -7.80 -15.54 -1.37
N HIS A 67 -8.28 -16.72 -1.77
CA HIS A 67 -9.59 -16.83 -2.39
C HIS A 67 -10.39 -18.08 -2.02
N ILE A 68 -11.71 -17.97 -2.17
CA ILE A 68 -12.67 -19.07 -2.07
C ILE A 68 -13.40 -19.18 -3.41
N LEU A 69 -13.14 -20.27 -4.14
CA LEU A 69 -13.87 -20.61 -5.36
C LEU A 69 -15.10 -21.47 -5.04
N VAL A 70 -16.28 -21.06 -5.52
CA VAL A 70 -17.53 -21.82 -5.47
C VAL A 70 -18.32 -21.69 -6.78
N LYS A 71 -19.22 -22.64 -7.07
CA LYS A 71 -20.01 -22.62 -8.32
C LYS A 71 -21.23 -21.70 -8.30
N SER A 72 -21.82 -21.45 -7.14
CA SER A 72 -23.07 -20.70 -6.99
C SER A 72 -22.81 -19.29 -6.45
N GLU A 73 -23.46 -18.30 -7.07
CA GLU A 73 -23.41 -16.90 -6.65
C GLU A 73 -23.96 -16.72 -5.24
N GLU A 74 -25.05 -17.43 -4.92
CA GLU A 74 -25.70 -17.38 -3.60
C GLU A 74 -24.75 -17.87 -2.50
N THR A 75 -24.02 -18.96 -2.79
CA THR A 75 -23.02 -19.49 -1.85
C THR A 75 -21.89 -18.49 -1.66
N ALA A 76 -21.43 -17.85 -2.73
CA ALA A 76 -20.35 -16.87 -2.66
C ALA A 76 -20.75 -15.62 -1.86
N LYS A 77 -21.98 -15.12 -2.06
CA LYS A 77 -22.53 -14.00 -1.27
C LYS A 77 -22.65 -14.32 0.21
N MET A 78 -23.16 -15.51 0.54
CA MET A 78 -23.23 -15.98 1.93
C MET A 78 -21.83 -16.04 2.57
N LEU A 79 -20.82 -16.54 1.85
CA LEU A 79 -19.45 -16.59 2.36
C LEU A 79 -18.85 -15.19 2.52
N LEU A 80 -19.12 -14.26 1.61
CA LEU A 80 -18.70 -12.87 1.73
C LEU A 80 -19.29 -12.21 2.99
N GLU A 81 -20.58 -12.42 3.27
CA GLU A 81 -21.23 -11.92 4.49
C GLU A 81 -20.54 -12.47 5.75
N ARG A 82 -20.29 -13.79 5.80
CA ARG A 82 -19.60 -14.44 6.93
C ARG A 82 -18.18 -13.90 7.15
N VAL A 83 -17.44 -13.65 6.07
CA VAL A 83 -16.11 -13.01 6.15
C VAL A 83 -16.22 -11.59 6.71
N ASN A 84 -17.21 -10.82 6.27
CA ASN A 84 -17.44 -9.46 6.77
C ASN A 84 -17.91 -9.44 8.24
N ASP A 85 -18.60 -10.50 8.69
CA ASP A 85 -18.97 -10.71 10.09
C ASP A 85 -17.78 -11.14 10.97
N GLY A 86 -16.60 -11.33 10.38
CA GLY A 86 -15.35 -11.60 11.10
C GLY A 86 -15.01 -13.08 11.26
N GLU A 87 -15.68 -13.98 10.52
CA GLU A 87 -15.26 -15.38 10.47
C GLU A 87 -13.87 -15.54 9.82
N ASP A 88 -13.13 -16.58 10.23
CA ASP A 88 -11.80 -16.83 9.70
C ASP A 88 -11.86 -17.24 8.22
N PHE A 89 -11.26 -16.41 7.36
CA PHE A 89 -11.23 -16.63 5.92
C PHE A 89 -10.56 -17.97 5.56
N ALA A 90 -9.47 -18.33 6.26
CA ALA A 90 -8.73 -19.54 5.96
C ALA A 90 -9.57 -20.79 6.24
N ALA A 91 -10.28 -20.83 7.37
CA ALA A 91 -11.24 -21.88 7.69
C ALA A 91 -12.36 -21.97 6.64
N LEU A 92 -12.97 -20.84 6.28
CA LEU A 92 -14.02 -20.80 5.25
C LEU A 92 -13.52 -21.32 3.89
N ALA A 93 -12.31 -20.96 3.50
CA ALA A 93 -11.67 -21.43 2.28
C ALA A 93 -11.41 -22.94 2.31
N SER A 94 -10.86 -23.46 3.41
CA SER A 94 -10.60 -24.89 3.59
C SER A 94 -11.87 -25.74 3.50
N ASP A 95 -12.97 -25.27 4.08
CA ASP A 95 -14.23 -26.01 4.16
C ASP A 95 -15.07 -25.93 2.88
N ASN A 96 -15.08 -24.77 2.22
CA ASN A 96 -16.05 -24.47 1.16
C ASN A 96 -15.45 -24.35 -0.24
N SER A 97 -14.12 -24.20 -0.37
CA SER A 97 -13.55 -23.94 -1.69
C SER A 97 -13.42 -25.19 -2.56
N ASP A 98 -13.71 -25.01 -3.85
CA ASP A 98 -13.43 -25.97 -4.92
C ASP A 98 -11.97 -25.90 -5.44
N CYS A 99 -11.18 -24.88 -5.05
CA CYS A 99 -9.79 -24.72 -5.49
C CYS A 99 -8.82 -25.55 -4.64
N PRO A 100 -7.73 -26.13 -5.21
CA PRO A 100 -6.68 -26.82 -4.44
C PRO A 100 -5.99 -25.94 -3.39
N SER A 101 -6.00 -24.60 -3.55
CA SER A 101 -5.48 -23.64 -2.57
C SER A 101 -6.16 -23.73 -1.20
N LYS A 102 -7.33 -24.38 -1.10
CA LYS A 102 -8.02 -24.66 0.17
C LYS A 102 -7.15 -25.39 1.20
N ALA A 103 -6.17 -26.18 0.76
CA ALA A 103 -5.22 -26.86 1.63
C ALA A 103 -4.30 -25.87 2.38
N GLN A 104 -4.18 -24.64 1.88
CA GLN A 104 -3.40 -23.53 2.43
C GLN A 104 -4.32 -22.38 2.86
N GLY A 105 -5.58 -22.67 3.21
CA GLY A 105 -6.54 -21.64 3.61
C GLY A 105 -6.93 -20.68 2.48
N GLY A 106 -6.78 -21.09 1.23
CA GLY A 106 -7.07 -20.27 0.05
C GLY A 106 -5.94 -19.34 -0.38
N ASP A 107 -4.78 -19.34 0.30
CA ASP A 107 -3.62 -18.51 -0.06
C ASP A 107 -3.07 -18.93 -1.45
N LEU A 108 -2.90 -17.95 -2.34
CA LEU A 108 -2.29 -18.13 -3.65
C LEU A 108 -0.82 -17.68 -3.70
N GLY A 109 -0.33 -17.07 -2.62
CA GLY A 109 0.97 -16.43 -2.58
C GLY A 109 1.02 -15.14 -3.41
N TRP A 110 2.24 -14.66 -3.64
CA TRP A 110 2.49 -13.50 -4.48
C TRP A 110 2.47 -13.88 -5.96
N PHE A 111 1.77 -13.09 -6.77
CA PHE A 111 1.70 -13.23 -8.21
C PHE A 111 1.84 -11.88 -8.92
N GLY A 112 2.42 -11.90 -10.12
CA GLY A 112 2.55 -10.76 -11.02
C GLY A 112 1.43 -10.70 -12.06
N LYS A 113 1.43 -9.62 -12.85
CA LYS A 113 0.48 -9.43 -13.95
C LYS A 113 0.58 -10.54 -14.99
N GLY A 114 -0.57 -10.94 -15.55
CA GLY A 114 -0.72 -12.01 -16.55
C GLY A 114 -0.67 -13.44 -16.00
N GLN A 115 -0.55 -13.63 -14.68
CA GLN A 115 -0.53 -14.97 -14.07
C GLN A 115 -1.92 -15.49 -13.68
N MET A 116 -2.89 -14.58 -13.52
CA MET A 116 -4.27 -14.91 -13.15
C MET A 116 -5.24 -14.54 -14.27
N VAL A 117 -6.50 -14.99 -14.15
CA VAL A 117 -7.55 -14.56 -15.09
C VAL A 117 -7.81 -13.04 -14.96
N PRO A 118 -8.12 -12.33 -16.05
CA PRO A 118 -8.16 -10.86 -16.06
C PRO A 118 -9.09 -10.24 -15.01
N GLU A 119 -10.24 -10.87 -14.76
CA GLU A 119 -11.23 -10.37 -13.81
C GLU A 119 -10.70 -10.46 -12.36
N PHE A 120 -10.04 -11.57 -12.03
CA PHE A 120 -9.41 -11.79 -10.73
C PHE A 120 -8.24 -10.84 -10.52
N GLU A 121 -7.37 -10.72 -11.54
CA GLU A 121 -6.21 -9.85 -11.52
C GLU A 121 -6.62 -8.39 -11.33
N ASN A 122 -7.59 -7.91 -12.11
CA ASN A 122 -8.03 -6.53 -12.05
C ASN A 122 -8.46 -6.14 -10.63
N VAL A 123 -9.20 -7.01 -9.94
CA VAL A 123 -9.60 -6.76 -8.53
C VAL A 123 -8.41 -6.73 -7.59
N CYS A 124 -7.45 -7.65 -7.74
CA CYS A 124 -6.28 -7.68 -6.84
C CYS A 124 -5.34 -6.48 -7.02
N PHE A 125 -5.23 -5.94 -8.23
CA PHE A 125 -4.32 -4.82 -8.54
C PHE A 125 -4.98 -3.44 -8.40
N THR A 126 -6.31 -3.33 -8.48
CA THR A 126 -7.06 -2.07 -8.35
C THR A 126 -7.78 -1.91 -7.01
N GLY A 127 -8.03 -3.01 -6.31
CA GLY A 127 -8.67 -3.00 -5.00
C GLY A 127 -7.74 -2.50 -3.90
N VAL A 128 -8.29 -2.36 -2.70
CA VAL A 128 -7.56 -1.91 -1.52
C VAL A 128 -7.05 -3.13 -0.73
N LYS A 129 -5.81 -3.07 -0.23
CA LYS A 129 -5.29 -4.08 0.68
C LYS A 129 -6.22 -4.25 1.89
N GLY A 130 -6.59 -5.50 2.19
CA GLY A 130 -7.49 -5.87 3.27
C GLY A 130 -8.95 -6.03 2.82
N ASP A 131 -9.33 -5.51 1.65
CA ASP A 131 -10.70 -5.64 1.14
C ASP A 131 -11.00 -7.07 0.69
N VAL A 132 -12.28 -7.39 0.76
CA VAL A 132 -12.84 -8.65 0.28
C VAL A 132 -13.84 -8.35 -0.83
N SER A 133 -13.63 -8.96 -2.00
CA SER A 133 -14.38 -8.69 -3.22
C SER A 133 -14.93 -9.97 -3.84
N LEU A 134 -16.09 -9.87 -4.47
CA LEU A 134 -16.72 -10.97 -5.20
C LEU A 134 -16.48 -10.80 -6.71
N VAL A 135 -16.00 -11.84 -7.37
CA VAL A 135 -15.68 -11.84 -8.80
C VAL A 135 -16.21 -13.10 -9.47
N GLU A 136 -16.88 -12.95 -10.61
CA GLU A 136 -17.27 -14.05 -11.48
C GLU A 136 -16.17 -14.30 -12.52
N THR A 137 -15.82 -15.56 -12.74
CA THR A 137 -14.91 -15.99 -13.80
C THR A 137 -15.46 -17.23 -14.50
N GLN A 138 -14.79 -17.70 -15.56
CA GLN A 138 -15.14 -18.94 -16.23
C GLN A 138 -15.14 -20.19 -15.32
N PHE A 139 -14.51 -20.13 -14.15
CA PHE A 139 -14.45 -21.24 -13.19
C PHE A 139 -15.58 -21.22 -12.15
N GLY A 140 -16.31 -20.11 -12.06
CA GLY A 140 -17.35 -19.88 -11.06
C GLY A 140 -17.15 -18.54 -10.35
N TRP A 141 -17.57 -18.50 -9.08
CA TRP A 141 -17.54 -17.31 -8.23
C TRP A 141 -16.37 -17.37 -7.25
N HIS A 142 -15.62 -16.28 -7.19
CA HIS A 142 -14.45 -16.11 -6.34
C HIS A 142 -14.75 -15.06 -5.27
N VAL A 143 -14.67 -15.45 -4.01
CA VAL A 143 -14.53 -14.50 -2.90
C VAL A 143 -13.04 -14.27 -2.70
N ILE A 144 -12.55 -13.07 -2.98
CA ILE A 144 -11.13 -12.72 -3.00
C ILE A 144 -10.84 -11.81 -1.82
N LYS A 145 -9.83 -12.14 -1.01
CA LYS A 145 -9.27 -11.27 0.01
C LYS A 145 -7.90 -10.78 -0.43
N ILE A 146 -7.74 -9.46 -0.55
CA ILE A 146 -6.48 -8.85 -0.97
C ILE A 146 -5.58 -8.74 0.25
N GLU A 147 -4.45 -9.44 0.27
CA GLU A 147 -3.54 -9.47 1.41
C GLU A 147 -2.38 -8.48 1.28
N GLY A 148 -1.96 -8.17 0.06
CA GLY A 148 -0.85 -7.26 -0.19
C GLY A 148 -0.70 -6.86 -1.64
N GLN A 149 -0.03 -5.75 -1.87
CA GLN A 149 0.32 -5.23 -3.19
C GLN A 149 1.78 -4.78 -3.16
N GLY A 150 2.54 -5.17 -4.17
CA GLY A 150 3.96 -4.89 -4.31
C GLY A 150 4.17 -3.82 -5.38
N PHE A 151 4.84 -2.73 -5.02
CA PHE A 151 5.12 -1.62 -5.93
C PHE A 151 6.57 -1.64 -6.41
N PRO A 152 6.85 -1.14 -7.62
CA PRO A 152 8.24 -1.07 -8.07
C PRO A 152 9.05 -0.19 -7.12
N PRO A 153 10.34 -0.52 -6.86
CA PRO A 153 11.18 0.28 -5.99
C PRO A 153 11.24 1.74 -6.45
N LYS A 154 11.10 2.66 -5.51
CA LYS A 154 11.29 4.08 -5.77
C LYS A 154 12.75 4.34 -6.09
N ASP A 155 13.01 4.94 -7.24
CA ASP A 155 14.35 5.43 -7.54
C ASP A 155 14.67 6.68 -6.70
N ILE A 156 15.80 6.62 -5.98
CA ILE A 156 16.36 7.76 -5.24
C ILE A 156 17.74 8.09 -5.79
N ASP A 157 18.12 9.36 -5.73
CA ASP A 157 19.48 9.75 -6.08
C ASP A 157 20.44 9.67 -4.89
N VAL A 158 21.72 9.89 -5.16
CA VAL A 158 22.78 9.79 -4.14
C VAL A 158 22.75 10.93 -3.12
N LYS A 159 22.09 12.06 -3.43
CA LYS A 159 21.92 13.18 -2.49
C LYS A 159 20.80 12.88 -1.51
N GLU A 160 19.67 12.35 -1.99
CA GLU A 160 18.60 11.85 -1.12
C GLU A 160 19.14 10.74 -0.22
N LEU A 161 19.97 9.83 -0.73
CA LEU A 161 20.64 8.85 0.12
C LEU A 161 21.50 9.51 1.21
N ALA A 162 22.34 10.50 0.86
CA ALA A 162 23.19 11.18 1.83
C ALA A 162 22.36 11.88 2.92
N GLU A 163 21.28 12.56 2.54
CA GLU A 163 20.34 13.19 3.48
C GLU A 163 19.71 12.15 4.41
N VAL A 164 19.24 11.01 3.89
CA VAL A 164 18.71 9.92 4.73
C VAL A 164 19.76 9.44 5.73
N LEU A 165 21.02 9.27 5.30
CA LEU A 165 22.10 8.81 6.17
C LEU A 165 22.49 9.82 7.26
N GLU A 166 22.27 11.11 7.03
CA GLU A 166 22.56 12.18 8.00
C GLU A 166 21.40 12.45 8.96
N THR A 167 20.15 12.36 8.47
CA THR A 167 18.95 12.81 9.18
C THR A 167 18.19 11.71 9.90
N THR A 168 18.34 10.47 9.44
CA THR A 168 17.56 9.33 9.95
C THR A 168 18.36 8.58 11.01
N GLU A 169 17.73 8.24 12.12
CA GLU A 169 18.41 7.47 13.17
C GLU A 169 18.78 6.07 12.67
N ARG A 170 19.93 5.57 13.13
CA ARG A 170 20.39 4.22 12.76
C ARG A 170 19.36 3.18 13.19
N GLY A 171 18.89 2.39 12.23
CA GLY A 171 17.93 1.30 12.46
C GLY A 171 16.46 1.65 12.20
N GLU A 172 16.13 2.91 11.90
CA GLU A 172 14.81 3.27 11.37
C GLU A 172 14.65 2.89 9.90
N VAL A 173 15.74 3.04 9.13
CA VAL A 173 15.85 2.57 7.74
C VAL A 173 16.74 1.33 7.65
N GLN A 174 16.39 0.42 6.74
CA GLN A 174 17.20 -0.75 6.42
C GLN A 174 18.04 -0.45 5.20
N LEU A 175 19.35 -0.51 5.37
CA LEU A 175 20.31 -0.20 4.31
C LEU A 175 20.92 -1.52 3.83
N ILE A 176 20.70 -1.85 2.56
CA ILE A 176 21.15 -3.13 1.98
C ILE A 176 22.14 -2.84 0.85
N ASP A 177 23.31 -3.47 0.92
CA ASP A 177 24.28 -3.47 -0.16
C ASP A 177 24.32 -4.85 -0.82
N VAL A 178 23.91 -4.95 -2.07
CA VAL A 178 23.86 -6.21 -2.82
C VAL A 178 25.09 -6.46 -3.68
N ARG A 179 26.18 -5.71 -3.44
CA ARG A 179 27.48 -6.00 -4.03
C ARG A 179 28.08 -7.29 -3.48
N GLU A 180 29.01 -7.85 -4.23
CA GLU A 180 29.81 -8.99 -3.79
C GLU A 180 30.83 -8.56 -2.73
N ALA A 181 31.28 -9.50 -1.90
CA ALA A 181 32.17 -9.22 -0.77
C ALA A 181 33.51 -8.61 -1.22
N ASP A 182 34.04 -9.03 -2.36
CA ASP A 182 35.29 -8.52 -2.95
C ASP A 182 35.17 -7.05 -3.41
N GLU A 183 33.98 -6.60 -3.81
CA GLU A 183 33.71 -5.20 -4.17
C GLU A 183 33.72 -4.25 -2.95
N LEU A 184 33.59 -4.78 -1.73
CA LEU A 184 33.59 -4.02 -0.48
C LEU A 184 35.01 -3.80 0.08
N GLU A 185 35.94 -4.69 -0.25
CA GLU A 185 37.34 -4.62 0.21
C GLU A 185 38.11 -3.47 -0.44
N GLY A 186 37.63 -2.95 -1.59
CA GLY A 186 38.24 -1.85 -2.34
C GLY A 186 38.09 -0.44 -1.74
N GLY A 187 37.80 -0.32 -0.44
CA GLY A 187 37.72 0.97 0.28
C GLY A 187 36.43 1.77 0.09
N LYS A 188 35.54 1.35 -0.82
CA LYS A 188 34.23 1.99 -1.08
C LYS A 188 33.09 1.24 -0.39
N ASN A 189 33.24 0.92 0.90
CA ASN A 189 32.15 0.32 1.69
C ASN A 189 31.44 1.37 2.52
N LEU A 190 30.13 1.17 2.72
CA LEU A 190 29.29 2.02 3.59
C LEU A 190 28.86 1.24 4.83
N THR A 191 29.62 0.21 5.21
CA THR A 191 29.30 -0.66 6.34
C THR A 191 29.33 0.12 7.65
N ASP A 192 30.22 1.08 7.77
CA ASP A 192 30.29 2.05 8.87
C ASP A 192 29.01 2.87 9.01
N LYS A 193 28.32 3.14 7.90
CA LYS A 193 27.02 3.84 7.83
C LYS A 193 25.81 2.93 8.09
N GLY A 194 26.03 1.64 8.40
CA GLY A 194 24.98 0.70 8.77
C GLY A 194 24.42 -0.14 7.62
N PHE A 195 25.09 -0.18 6.46
CA PHE A 195 24.72 -1.09 5.38
C PHE A 195 24.99 -2.55 5.75
N ILE A 196 23.97 -3.39 5.56
CA ILE A 196 24.06 -4.85 5.64
C ILE A 196 24.41 -5.36 4.25
N ASN A 197 25.49 -6.13 4.12
CA ASN A 197 25.84 -6.75 2.84
C ASN A 197 25.02 -8.02 2.63
N LEU A 198 24.25 -8.06 1.54
CA LEU A 198 23.46 -9.20 1.08
C LEU A 198 23.82 -9.49 -0.38
N PRO A 199 24.97 -10.15 -0.63
CA PRO A 199 25.52 -10.30 -1.97
C PRO A 199 24.55 -11.04 -2.89
N LEU A 200 24.46 -10.61 -4.14
CA LEU A 200 23.48 -11.18 -5.08
C LEU A 200 23.79 -12.65 -5.41
N SER A 201 25.05 -13.06 -5.34
CA SER A 201 25.46 -14.47 -5.46
C SER A 201 24.81 -15.39 -4.42
N GLU A 202 24.49 -14.88 -3.23
CA GLU A 202 23.85 -15.63 -2.13
C GLU A 202 22.32 -15.46 -2.08
N PHE A 203 21.72 -14.89 -3.12
CA PHE A 203 20.28 -14.57 -3.17
C PHE A 203 19.36 -15.73 -2.80
N GLN A 204 19.70 -16.96 -3.21
CA GLN A 204 18.89 -18.13 -2.88
C GLN A 204 18.81 -18.39 -1.37
N THR A 205 19.87 -18.03 -0.63
CA THR A 205 19.97 -18.22 0.81
C THR A 205 19.28 -17.09 1.56
N TRP A 206 19.69 -15.84 1.31
CA TRP A 206 19.15 -14.71 2.06
C TRP A 206 17.74 -14.35 1.61
N GLY A 207 17.40 -14.50 0.33
CA GLY A 207 16.07 -14.21 -0.20
C GLY A 207 14.99 -15.03 0.51
N ARG A 208 15.27 -16.31 0.76
CA ARG A 208 14.38 -17.17 1.57
C ARG A 208 14.18 -16.63 2.99
N LYS A 209 15.28 -16.31 3.68
CA LYS A 209 15.23 -15.74 5.04
C LYS A 209 14.44 -14.41 5.10
N VAL A 210 14.50 -13.62 4.05
CA VAL A 210 13.75 -12.37 3.93
C VAL A 210 12.24 -12.65 3.76
N VAL A 211 11.87 -13.63 2.94
CA VAL A 211 10.46 -14.06 2.79
C VAL A 211 9.92 -14.59 4.11
N ASP A 212 10.71 -15.42 4.80
CA ASP A 212 10.37 -16.03 6.10
C ASP A 212 10.28 -14.99 7.24
N GLY A 213 10.87 -13.80 7.06
CA GLY A 213 10.82 -12.70 8.03
C GLY A 213 11.96 -12.72 9.06
N ASP A 214 12.98 -13.55 8.86
CA ASP A 214 14.07 -13.75 9.81
C ASP A 214 15.20 -12.72 9.68
N LEU A 215 15.29 -12.04 8.53
CA LEU A 215 16.46 -11.20 8.20
C LEU A 215 16.15 -9.70 8.15
N LEU A 216 14.97 -9.32 7.68
CA LEU A 216 14.59 -7.94 7.41
C LEU A 216 13.16 -7.68 7.90
N ASP A 217 12.93 -6.48 8.42
CA ASP A 217 11.61 -6.01 8.84
C ASP A 217 10.86 -5.41 7.66
N LYS A 218 9.73 -6.05 7.30
CA LYS A 218 8.88 -5.66 6.17
C LYS A 218 8.18 -4.32 6.37
N SER A 219 8.06 -3.85 7.61
CA SER A 219 7.44 -2.57 7.95
C SER A 219 8.36 -1.36 7.77
N LYS A 220 9.67 -1.60 7.65
CA LYS A 220 10.68 -0.54 7.55
C LYS A 220 11.03 -0.22 6.12
N ARG A 221 11.26 1.08 5.87
CA ARG A 221 11.82 1.57 4.62
C ARG A 221 13.15 0.87 4.34
N THR A 222 13.27 0.28 3.16
CA THR A 222 14.43 -0.53 2.76
C THR A 222 15.10 0.04 1.52
N ILE A 223 16.35 0.47 1.65
CA ILE A 223 17.13 1.10 0.58
C ILE A 223 18.18 0.13 0.07
N CYS A 224 18.12 -0.17 -1.22
CA CYS A 224 19.05 -1.07 -1.89
C CYS A 224 20.12 -0.29 -2.67
N LEU A 225 21.38 -0.68 -2.47
CA LEU A 225 22.55 -0.13 -3.13
C LEU A 225 23.31 -1.25 -3.85
N CYS A 226 23.87 -0.92 -5.02
CA CYS A 226 24.90 -1.74 -5.65
C CYS A 226 25.94 -0.85 -6.34
N HIS A 227 26.72 -1.39 -7.27
CA HIS A 227 27.74 -0.60 -7.95
C HIS A 227 27.17 0.56 -8.82
N HIS A 228 26.12 0.28 -9.62
CA HIS A 228 25.54 1.24 -10.58
C HIS A 228 24.00 1.39 -10.51
N GLY A 229 23.34 0.70 -9.58
CA GLY A 229 21.88 0.72 -9.43
C GLY A 229 21.10 -0.41 -10.14
N ILE A 230 21.77 -1.26 -10.94
CA ILE A 230 21.09 -2.33 -11.69
C ILE A 230 20.75 -3.53 -10.80
N ARG A 231 21.74 -4.08 -10.09
CA ARG A 231 21.55 -5.22 -9.17
C ARG A 231 20.64 -4.87 -7.99
N SER A 232 20.75 -3.65 -7.45
CA SER A 232 19.89 -3.17 -6.36
C SER A 232 18.44 -3.02 -6.80
N ARG A 233 18.19 -2.63 -8.07
CA ARG A 233 16.81 -2.63 -8.61
C ARG A 233 16.24 -4.04 -8.72
N GLN A 234 17.05 -5.02 -9.13
CA GLN A 234 16.62 -6.43 -9.17
C GLN A 234 16.26 -6.94 -7.76
N ALA A 235 17.12 -6.69 -6.78
CA ALA A 235 16.85 -7.03 -5.39
C ALA A 235 15.60 -6.30 -4.86
N GLY A 236 15.46 -5.01 -5.14
CA GLY A 236 14.30 -4.23 -4.73
C GLY A 236 13.00 -4.75 -5.33
N ASN A 237 13.00 -5.13 -6.61
CA ASN A 237 11.84 -5.75 -7.25
C ASN A 237 11.45 -7.06 -6.54
N PHE A 238 12.42 -7.89 -6.16
CA PHE A 238 12.15 -9.09 -5.37
C PHE A 238 11.52 -8.76 -4.01
N LEU A 239 12.10 -7.79 -3.28
CA LEU A 239 11.58 -7.38 -1.98
C LEU A 239 10.12 -6.96 -2.08
N ALA A 240 9.79 -6.15 -3.08
CA ALA A 240 8.44 -5.66 -3.27
C ALA A 240 7.47 -6.72 -3.80
N SER A 241 7.90 -7.54 -4.76
CA SER A 241 6.99 -8.45 -5.47
C SER A 241 6.83 -9.83 -4.86
N GLN A 242 7.78 -10.27 -4.02
CA GLN A 242 7.80 -11.64 -3.48
C GLN A 242 7.96 -11.69 -1.97
N ALA A 243 8.64 -10.71 -1.37
CA ALA A 243 8.83 -10.67 0.07
C ALA A 243 7.81 -9.79 0.82
N GLY A 244 7.05 -8.95 0.10
CA GLY A 244 5.98 -8.12 0.65
C GLY A 244 6.43 -6.84 1.32
N PHE A 245 7.53 -6.24 0.85
CA PHE A 245 7.97 -4.92 1.28
C PHE A 245 7.21 -3.84 0.52
N GLU A 246 6.67 -2.85 1.22
CA GLU A 246 5.87 -1.78 0.61
C GLU A 246 6.70 -0.52 0.34
N ASP A 247 7.73 -0.25 1.14
CA ASP A 247 8.62 0.90 0.98
C ASP A 247 10.04 0.44 0.67
N VAL A 248 10.30 0.26 -0.63
CA VAL A 248 11.61 -0.14 -1.16
C VAL A 248 12.15 0.95 -2.06
N ALA A 249 13.41 1.31 -1.87
CA ALA A 249 14.11 2.28 -2.71
C ALA A 249 15.34 1.68 -3.39
N ASN A 250 15.63 2.16 -4.59
CA ASN A 250 16.83 1.82 -5.35
C ASN A 250 17.70 3.07 -5.55
N VAL A 251 18.98 2.98 -5.19
CA VAL A 251 19.92 4.10 -5.37
C VAL A 251 20.42 4.14 -6.81
N VAL A 252 20.00 5.16 -7.56
CA VAL A 252 20.36 5.34 -8.96
C VAL A 252 21.81 5.76 -9.12
N GLY A 253 22.55 5.04 -9.97
CA GLY A 253 23.99 5.24 -10.17
C GLY A 253 24.86 4.58 -9.09
N GLY A 254 24.23 4.00 -8.05
CA GLY A 254 24.89 3.19 -7.04
C GLY A 254 26.03 3.89 -6.29
N ILE A 255 26.92 3.08 -5.72
CA ILE A 255 28.08 3.57 -4.97
C ILE A 255 29.06 4.38 -5.84
N ASN A 256 29.10 4.12 -7.15
CA ASN A 256 29.98 4.84 -8.06
C ASN A 256 29.62 6.34 -8.07
N ASN A 257 28.34 6.62 -8.33
CA ASN A 257 27.82 7.98 -8.34
C ASN A 257 27.85 8.62 -6.95
N TYR A 258 27.71 7.83 -5.88
CA TYR A 258 27.83 8.33 -4.50
C TYR A 258 29.27 8.79 -4.22
N SER A 259 30.26 7.96 -4.59
CA SER A 259 31.67 8.32 -4.43
C SER A 259 31.98 9.57 -5.25
N ASP A 260 31.58 9.63 -6.51
CA ASP A 260 31.91 10.77 -7.38
C ASP A 260 31.32 12.12 -6.91
N LYS A 261 30.14 12.10 -6.27
CA LYS A 261 29.37 13.33 -6.00
C LYS A 261 29.24 13.70 -4.53
N ILE A 262 29.31 12.73 -3.62
CA ILE A 262 29.10 12.93 -2.19
C ILE A 262 30.40 12.74 -1.44
N ASP A 263 31.09 11.62 -1.68
CA ASP A 263 32.29 11.23 -0.93
C ASP A 263 33.43 10.76 -1.87
N PRO A 264 34.14 11.68 -2.53
CA PRO A 264 35.14 11.37 -3.56
C PRO A 264 36.48 10.84 -3.01
N SER A 265 36.51 10.41 -1.74
CA SER A 265 37.69 9.89 -1.05
C SER A 265 38.15 8.53 -1.57
#